data_AF-A0A1G2YXW6-F1
#
_entry.id   AF-A0A1G2YXW6-F1
#
_cell.length_a   1.000
_cell.length_b   1.000
_cell.length_c   1.000
_cell.angle_alpha   90.00
_cell.angle_beta   90.00
_cell.angle_gamma   90.00
#
_symmetry.space_group_name_H-M   'P 1'
#
loop_
_entity.id
_entity.type
_entity.pdbx_description
1 polymer ?
#
loop_
_entity_poly.entity_id
_entity_poly.type
_entity_poly.pdbx_seq_one_letter_code
_entity_poly.pdbx_strand_id
1 'polypeptide(L)'
;MGGFSSAPNTKPPEQLVPDPAAASKQLKLLWLSCGNKDGLIGISQGMHTYLKEKDVPHVWNVDSNGHDPTEWRNNLYHFVQRIFR
;
A
#
# COMPACT_ATOMS: atom_id res chain seq x y z
N MET A 1 5.45 5.81 5.05
CA MET A 1 3.98 5.94 4.86
C MET A 1 3.37 4.54 4.87
N GLY A 2 2.27 4.33 5.59
CA GLY A 2 1.55 3.05 5.60
C GLY A 2 0.10 3.26 5.15
N GLY A 3 -0.29 2.56 4.09
CA GLY A 3 -1.67 2.47 3.60
C GLY A 3 -2.22 1.08 3.86
N PHE A 4 -3.22 0.98 4.73
CA PHE A 4 -3.87 -0.28 5.13
C PHE A 4 -5.29 -0.28 4.60
N SER A 5 -5.64 -1.25 3.75
CA SER A 5 -6.91 -1.32 3.02
C SER A 5 -7.33 0.02 2.42
N SER A 6 -6.39 0.73 1.79
CA SER A 6 -6.64 2.10 1.34
C SER A 6 -7.48 2.13 0.05
N ALA A 7 -8.49 3.00 0.03
CA ALA A 7 -9.25 3.35 -1.17
C ALA A 7 -9.23 4.87 -1.40
N PRO A 8 -8.09 5.45 -1.83
CA PRO A 8 -7.91 6.89 -2.01
C PRO A 8 -8.79 7.45 -3.14
N ASN A 9 -10.07 7.66 -2.84
CA ASN A 9 -11.16 8.02 -3.75
C ASN A 9 -11.18 7.16 -5.04
N THR A 10 -10.69 5.93 -4.94
CA THR A 10 -10.52 4.98 -6.05
C THR A 10 -9.83 5.57 -7.29
N LYS A 11 -8.98 6.60 -7.10
CA LYS A 11 -8.29 7.25 -8.21
C LYS A 11 -7.27 6.30 -8.85
N PRO A 12 -7.01 6.43 -10.16
CA PRO A 12 -5.95 5.68 -10.83
C PRO A 12 -4.57 5.97 -10.21
N PRO A 13 -3.64 4.98 -10.22
CA PRO A 13 -2.31 5.15 -9.66
C PRO A 13 -1.51 6.33 -10.23
N GLU A 14 -1.67 6.62 -11.51
CA GLU A 14 -1.00 7.72 -12.20
C GLU A 14 -1.40 9.09 -11.65
N GLN A 15 -2.61 9.22 -11.11
CA GLN A 15 -3.05 10.46 -10.47
C GLN A 15 -2.55 10.60 -9.03
N LEU A 16 -2.33 9.47 -8.36
CA LEU A 16 -1.91 9.42 -6.96
C LEU A 16 -0.38 9.55 -6.84
N VAL A 17 0.35 8.99 -7.80
CA VAL A 17 1.80 9.03 -7.89
C VAL A 17 2.20 9.48 -9.31
N PRO A 18 1.98 10.77 -9.66
CA PRO A 18 2.24 11.27 -11.00
C PRO A 18 3.74 11.31 -11.37
N ASP A 19 4.61 11.36 -10.36
CA ASP A 19 6.07 11.32 -10.52
C ASP A 19 6.67 10.16 -9.69
N PRO A 20 6.80 8.96 -10.28
CA PRO A 20 7.40 7.80 -9.62
C PRO A 20 8.84 8.04 -9.16
N ALA A 21 9.62 8.80 -9.92
CA ALA A 21 11.03 9.06 -9.61
C ALA A 21 11.16 9.95 -8.38
N ALA A 22 10.31 10.97 -8.25
CA ALA A 22 10.23 11.78 -7.03
C ALA A 22 9.74 10.95 -5.84
N ALA A 23 8.71 10.11 -6.04
CA ALA A 23 8.20 9.23 -4.98
C ALA A 23 9.29 8.31 -4.43
N SER A 24 10.06 7.65 -5.29
CA SER A 24 11.18 6.78 -4.90
C SER A 24 12.27 7.51 -4.11
N LYS A 25 12.51 8.79 -4.40
CA LYS A 25 13.51 9.60 -3.68
C LYS A 25 13.02 10.10 -2.32
N GLN A 26 11.73 10.39 -2.22
CA GLN A 26 11.13 10.99 -1.01
C GLN A 26 10.68 9.94 0.01
N LEU A 27 10.25 8.77 -0.46
CA LEU A 27 9.71 7.72 0.40
C LEU A 27 10.83 6.80 0.89
N LYS A 28 11.17 6.91 2.19
CA LYS A 28 12.05 5.93 2.86
C LYS A 28 11.40 4.56 3.02
N LEU A 29 10.07 4.54 3.15
CA LEU A 29 9.26 3.34 3.23
C LEU A 29 7.83 3.65 2.76
N LEU A 30 7.36 2.89 1.79
CA LEU A 30 5.95 2.80 1.42
C LEU A 30 5.46 1.39 1.75
N TRP A 31 4.51 1.29 2.66
CA TRP A 31 3.83 0.03 2.99
C TRP A 31 2.41 0.08 2.45
N LEU A 32 2.07 -0.87 1.61
CA LEU A 32 0.76 -1.03 1.02
C LEU A 32 0.21 -2.39 1.46
N SER A 33 -0.98 -2.41 2.07
CA SER A 33 -1.64 -3.65 2.46
C SER A 33 -3.13 -3.65 2.18
N CYS A 34 -3.66 -4.86 2.04
CA CYS A 34 -5.09 -5.10 1.95
C CYS A 34 -5.37 -6.58 2.24
N GLY A 35 -6.52 -6.89 2.85
CA GLY A 35 -6.95 -8.28 3.05
C GLY A 35 -7.50 -8.91 1.77
N ASN A 36 -7.31 -10.22 1.58
CA ASN A 36 -7.77 -10.92 0.37
C ASN A 36 -9.30 -11.11 0.29
N LYS A 37 -10.03 -10.84 1.37
CA LYS A 37 -11.50 -10.79 1.39
C LYS A 37 -12.02 -9.35 1.39
N ASP A 38 -11.14 -8.36 1.35
CA ASP A 38 -11.52 -6.96 1.26
C ASP A 38 -12.07 -6.67 -0.13
N GLY A 39 -13.27 -6.11 -0.21
CA GLY A 39 -13.90 -5.73 -1.48
C GLY A 39 -13.12 -4.67 -2.27
N LEU A 40 -12.16 -3.99 -1.62
CA LEU A 40 -11.33 -2.95 -2.20
C LEU A 40 -9.96 -3.46 -2.66
N ILE A 41 -9.67 -4.77 -2.56
CA ILE A 41 -8.37 -5.33 -2.91
C ILE A 41 -7.92 -4.97 -4.34
N GLY A 42 -8.85 -4.87 -5.30
CA GLY A 42 -8.54 -4.47 -6.66
C GLY A 42 -7.87 -3.10 -6.76
N ILE A 43 -8.23 -2.15 -5.88
CA ILE A 43 -7.64 -0.80 -5.84
C ILE A 43 -6.19 -0.86 -5.35
N SER A 44 -5.96 -1.56 -4.23
CA SER A 44 -4.62 -1.70 -3.65
C SER A 44 -3.70 -2.53 -4.55
N GLN A 45 -4.22 -3.60 -5.16
CA GLN A 45 -3.49 -4.43 -6.12
C GLN A 45 -3.13 -3.64 -7.39
N GLY A 46 -4.02 -2.78 -7.88
CA GLY A 46 -3.74 -1.87 -9.00
C GLY A 46 -2.60 -0.90 -8.69
N MET A 47 -2.61 -0.29 -7.50
CA MET A 47 -1.50 0.53 -7.01
C MET A 47 -0.19 -0.27 -6.92
N HIS A 48 -0.22 -1.48 -6.36
CA HIS A 48 0.96 -2.35 -6.29
C HIS A 48 1.55 -2.63 -7.67
N THR A 49 0.72 -3.05 -8.62
CA THR A 49 1.15 -3.35 -9.99
C THR A 49 1.80 -2.13 -10.63
N TYR A 50 1.17 -0.96 -10.56
CA TYR A 50 1.74 0.28 -11.07
C TYR A 50 3.10 0.62 -10.45
N LEU A 51 3.21 0.58 -9.11
CA LEU A 51 4.45 0.89 -8.42
C LEU A 51 5.57 -0.08 -8.78
N LYS A 52 5.23 -1.37 -8.99
CA LYS A 52 6.17 -2.39 -9.46
C LYS A 52 6.64 -2.13 -10.90
N GLU A 53 5.72 -1.77 -11.80
CA GLU A 53 6.04 -1.42 -13.19
C GLU A 53 6.90 -0.16 -13.32
N LYS A 54 6.81 0.76 -12.34
CA LYS A 54 7.59 2.00 -12.30
C LYS A 54 8.83 1.93 -11.43
N ASP A 55 9.20 0.74 -10.96
CA ASP A 55 10.34 0.50 -10.08
C ASP A 55 10.34 1.39 -8.83
N VAL A 56 9.16 1.68 -8.27
CA VAL A 56 9.03 2.44 -7.02
C VAL A 56 9.18 1.49 -5.84
N PRO A 57 10.17 1.68 -4.95
CA PRO A 57 10.36 0.80 -3.80
C PRO A 57 9.17 0.86 -2.84
N HIS A 58 8.55 -0.30 -2.60
CA HIS A 58 7.44 -0.43 -1.67
C HIS A 58 7.33 -1.86 -1.14
N VAL A 59 6.61 -2.01 -0.03
CA VAL A 59 6.20 -3.31 0.50
C VAL A 59 4.74 -3.54 0.17
N TRP A 60 4.44 -4.74 -0.32
CA TRP A 60 3.08 -5.22 -0.53
C TRP A 60 2.80 -6.37 0.44
N ASN A 61 1.76 -6.22 1.26
CA ASN A 61 1.37 -7.22 2.24
C ASN A 61 -0.12 -7.55 2.11
N VAL A 62 -0.44 -8.82 1.88
CA VAL A 62 -1.83 -9.31 1.78
C VAL A 62 -2.07 -10.32 2.88
N ASP A 63 -3.12 -10.11 3.66
CA ASP A 63 -3.57 -11.08 4.67
C ASP A 63 -4.89 -11.75 4.28
N SER A 64 -5.44 -12.58 5.17
CA SER A 64 -6.67 -13.35 4.92
C SER A 64 -7.95 -12.72 5.48
N ASN A 65 -7.88 -11.44 5.88
CA ASN A 65 -8.98 -10.68 6.48
C ASN A 65 -9.74 -9.87 5.42
N GLY A 66 -10.80 -9.19 5.85
CA GLY A 66 -11.57 -8.26 5.02
C GLY A 66 -11.19 -6.81 5.29
N HIS A 67 -12.13 -5.90 5.03
CA HIS A 67 -12.00 -4.49 5.39
C HIS A 67 -12.31 -4.29 6.87
N ASP A 68 -11.43 -4.76 7.75
CA ASP A 68 -11.74 -4.88 9.18
C ASP A 68 -10.57 -4.52 10.12
N PRO A 69 -10.84 -4.29 11.42
CA PRO A 69 -9.81 -3.92 12.38
C PRO A 69 -8.69 -4.95 12.60
N THR A 70 -8.91 -6.22 12.23
CA THR A 70 -7.86 -7.25 12.31
C THR A 70 -6.83 -7.04 11.20
N GLU A 71 -7.25 -6.72 9.97
CA GLU A 71 -6.33 -6.33 8.89
C GLU A 71 -5.48 -5.14 9.33
N TRP A 72 -6.13 -4.08 9.84
CA TRP A 72 -5.44 -2.82 10.16
C TRP A 72 -4.42 -3.00 11.28
N ARG A 73 -4.78 -3.70 12.36
CA ARG A 73 -3.87 -3.90 13.50
C ARG A 73 -2.67 -4.77 13.13
N ASN A 74 -2.87 -5.80 12.31
CA ASN A 74 -1.79 -6.69 11.88
C ASN A 74 -0.79 -5.94 11.00
N ASN A 75 -1.29 -5.17 10.04
CA ASN A 75 -0.44 -4.38 9.15
C ASN A 75 0.25 -3.23 9.86
N LEU A 76 -0.42 -2.59 10.81
CA LEU A 76 0.21 -1.61 11.69
C LEU A 76 1.38 -2.24 12.45
N TYR A 77 1.18 -3.42 13.06
CA TYR A 77 2.23 -4.13 13.77
C TYR A 77 3.45 -4.38 12.87
N HIS A 78 3.26 -4.91 11.65
CA HIS A 78 4.38 -5.16 10.73
C HIS A 78 5.05 -3.88 10.23
N PHE A 79 4.28 -2.82 10.01
CA PHE A 79 4.77 -1.52 9.58
C PHE A 79 5.66 -0.86 10.64
N VAL A 80 5.22 -0.82 11.92
CA VAL A 80 5.97 -0.11 12.98
C VAL A 80 7.34 -0.72 13.27
N GLN A 81 7.54 -2.00 12.96
CA GLN A 81 8.84 -2.68 13.07
C GLN A 81 9.89 -2.16 12.09
N ARG A 82 9.47 -1.40 11.06
CA ARG A 82 10.32 -0.96 9.94
C ARG A 82 10.54 0.55 9.87
N ILE A 83 9.67 1.36 10.49
CA ILE A 83 9.64 2.82 10.29
C ILE A 83 10.70 3.61 11.07
N PHE A 84 11.39 2.97 12.01
CA PHE A 84 12.43 3.59 12.84
C PHE A 84 13.82 2.96 12.61
N ARG A 85 14.01 2.34 11.44
CA ARG A 85 15.29 1.79 10.99
C ARG A 85 15.96 2.71 10.00
#